data_AF-A0A1I5U9R0-F1
#
_entry.id   AF-A0A1I5U9R0-F1
#
_cell.length_a   1.000
_cell.length_b   1.000
_cell.length_c   1.000
_cell.angle_alpha   90.00
_cell.angle_beta   90.00
_cell.angle_gamma   90.00
#
_symmetry.space_group_name_H-M   'P 1'
#
loop_
_entity.id
_entity.type
_entity.pdbx_description
1 polymer ?
#
loop_
_entity_poly.entity_id
_entity_poly.type
_entity_poly.pdbx_seq_one_letter_code
_entity_poly.pdbx_strand_id
1 'polypeptide(L)'
;MSRYRLQSTSDQEAGLLEHCGHARFVWNLAVEQHGRWRPDRRGAPGFAERCAQLTEARAAFAWPRAGSVTVQHKALKDFGQAMANFFGGTHQRPTWRKAGVHEGFRIVGRRGRQWDVRRLSRKTGEVRVPKVGWVRFRWSRPISGGVKSFRGIRDRAGRRHVSFAQVSGNREPQPDLHPA
;
A
#
# COMPACT_ATOMS: atom_id res chain seq x y z
N MET A 1 -6.34 5.07 11.98
CA MET A 1 -6.46 5.45 10.55
C MET A 1 -7.84 5.06 10.05
N SER A 2 -8.63 5.99 9.51
CA SER A 2 -10.02 5.74 9.08
C SER A 2 -10.11 4.79 7.87
N ARG A 3 -11.16 3.95 7.83
CA ARG A 3 -11.48 3.05 6.71
C ARG A 3 -12.77 3.53 6.03
N TYR A 4 -12.78 3.52 4.71
CA TYR A 4 -13.92 3.90 3.86
C TYR A 4 -14.31 2.71 3.00
N ARG A 5 -15.60 2.34 2.97
CA ARG A 5 -16.09 1.19 2.22
C ARG A 5 -16.02 1.48 0.72
N LEU A 6 -15.34 0.61 -0.03
CA LEU A 6 -15.30 0.66 -1.50
C LEU A 6 -16.63 0.18 -2.08
N GLN A 7 -17.02 0.78 -3.19
CA GLN A 7 -18.17 0.45 -4.02
C GLN A 7 -17.66 0.20 -5.45
N SER A 8 -16.96 -0.92 -5.62
CA SER A 8 -16.31 -1.33 -6.86
C SER A 8 -17.24 -2.14 -7.76
N THR A 9 -17.07 -2.03 -9.07
CA THR A 9 -17.64 -2.99 -10.03
C THR A 9 -16.85 -4.30 -10.03
N SER A 10 -17.38 -5.37 -10.62
CA SER A 10 -16.69 -6.67 -10.71
C SER A 10 -15.30 -6.58 -11.34
N ASP A 11 -15.15 -5.82 -12.42
CA ASP A 11 -13.85 -5.61 -13.09
C ASP A 11 -12.85 -4.87 -12.18
N GLN A 12 -13.34 -3.88 -11.44
CA GLN A 12 -12.53 -3.16 -10.47
C GLN A 12 -12.12 -4.09 -9.31
N GLU A 13 -13.01 -4.99 -8.88
CA GLU A 13 -12.68 -5.98 -7.85
C GLU A 13 -11.60 -6.93 -8.29
N ALA A 14 -11.62 -7.40 -9.54
CA ALA A 14 -10.57 -8.23 -10.12
C ALA A 14 -9.23 -7.47 -10.11
N GLY A 15 -9.18 -6.24 -10.62
CA GLY A 15 -7.95 -5.44 -10.62
C GLY A 15 -7.44 -5.11 -9.20
N LEU A 16 -8.33 -4.93 -8.23
CA LEU A 16 -7.95 -4.74 -6.83
C LEU A 16 -7.45 -6.03 -6.16
N LEU A 17 -7.94 -7.21 -6.56
CA LEU A 17 -7.43 -8.51 -6.10
C LEU A 17 -6.02 -8.71 -6.68
N GLU A 18 -5.86 -8.35 -7.95
CA GLU A 18 -4.60 -8.45 -8.65
C GLU A 18 -3.49 -7.61 -7.99
N HIS A 19 -3.80 -6.39 -7.54
CA HIS A 19 -2.86 -5.60 -6.74
C HIS A 19 -2.50 -6.25 -5.40
N CYS A 20 -3.44 -6.92 -4.74
CA CYS A 20 -3.12 -7.70 -3.53
C CYS A 20 -2.20 -8.87 -3.86
N GLY A 21 -2.45 -9.58 -4.97
CA GLY A 21 -1.62 -10.68 -5.48
C GLY A 21 -0.19 -10.24 -5.72
N HIS A 22 0.01 -9.17 -6.48
CA HIS A 22 1.33 -8.58 -6.72
C HIS A 22 2.05 -8.16 -5.44
N ALA A 23 1.36 -7.46 -4.52
CA ALA A 23 1.96 -7.02 -3.26
C ALA A 23 2.39 -8.21 -2.39
N ARG A 24 1.56 -9.27 -2.34
CA ARG A 24 1.86 -10.50 -1.62
C ARG A 24 3.04 -11.25 -2.24
N PHE A 25 3.06 -11.40 -3.56
CA PHE A 25 4.15 -12.06 -4.29
C PHE A 25 5.50 -11.39 -4.01
N VAL A 26 5.58 -10.07 -4.20
CA VAL A 26 6.83 -9.32 -3.99
C VAL A 26 7.30 -9.36 -2.53
N TRP A 27 6.36 -9.30 -1.57
CA TRP A 27 6.70 -9.50 -0.16
C TRP A 27 7.28 -10.89 0.09
N ASN A 28 6.62 -11.94 -0.41
CA ASN A 28 7.02 -13.32 -0.18
C ASN A 28 8.38 -13.64 -0.81
N LEU A 29 8.66 -13.10 -2.00
CA LEU A 29 9.98 -13.21 -2.62
C LEU A 29 11.06 -12.60 -1.73
N ALA A 30 10.79 -11.43 -1.13
CA ALA A 30 11.74 -10.81 -0.21
C ALA A 30 11.92 -11.61 1.10
N VAL A 31 10.85 -12.22 1.63
CA VAL A 31 10.90 -13.15 2.77
C VAL A 31 11.78 -14.35 2.43
N GLU A 32 11.58 -14.96 1.26
CA GLU A 32 12.34 -16.12 0.80
C GLU A 32 13.83 -15.79 0.63
N GLN A 33 14.16 -14.70 -0.07
CA GLN A 33 15.53 -14.24 -0.25
C GLN A 33 16.22 -13.99 1.09
N HIS A 34 15.51 -13.39 2.04
CA HIS A 34 16.05 -13.16 3.37
C HIS A 34 16.22 -14.45 4.18
N GLY A 35 15.31 -15.42 4.03
CA GLY A 35 15.40 -16.73 4.67
C GLY A 35 16.55 -17.59 4.15
N ARG A 36 17.01 -17.36 2.90
CA ARG A 36 18.18 -18.02 2.31
C ARG A 36 19.53 -17.40 2.74
N TRP A 37 19.51 -16.33 3.55
CA TRP A 37 20.73 -15.75 4.09
C TRP A 37 21.48 -16.73 4.99
N ARG A 38 22.80 -16.80 4.82
CA ARG A 38 23.70 -17.54 5.69
C ARG A 38 24.96 -16.70 6.01
N PRO A 39 25.60 -16.87 7.17
CA PRO A 39 26.80 -16.11 7.55
C PRO A 39 27.99 -16.27 6.58
N ASP A 40 28.10 -17.44 5.93
CA ASP A 40 29.12 -17.81 4.95
C ASP A 40 28.80 -17.36 3.52
N ARG A 41 27.63 -16.76 3.29
CA ARG A 41 27.16 -16.33 1.97
C ARG A 41 27.04 -14.81 1.91
N ARG A 42 27.03 -14.30 0.67
CA ARG A 42 26.66 -12.91 0.41
C ARG A 42 25.33 -12.60 1.11
N GLY A 43 25.29 -11.47 1.81
CA GLY A 43 24.13 -10.98 2.57
C GLY A 43 22.82 -11.03 1.78
N ALA A 44 21.69 -11.07 2.48
CA ALA A 44 20.39 -10.94 1.81
C ALA A 44 20.37 -9.63 0.99
N PRO A 45 19.82 -9.63 -0.24
CA PRO A 45 19.81 -8.45 -1.11
C PRO A 45 19.31 -7.19 -0.39
N GLY A 46 20.00 -6.07 -0.61
CA GLY A 46 19.55 -4.76 -0.11
C GLY A 46 18.28 -4.27 -0.78
N PHE A 47 17.75 -3.11 -0.36
CA PHE A 47 16.56 -2.53 -1.01
C PHE A 47 16.79 -2.20 -2.49
N ALA A 48 17.91 -1.56 -2.83
CA ALA A 48 18.25 -1.21 -4.21
C ALA A 48 18.37 -2.46 -5.10
N GLU A 49 19.05 -3.49 -4.61
CA GLU A 49 19.23 -4.77 -5.31
C GLU A 49 17.88 -5.47 -5.56
N ARG A 50 16.97 -5.50 -4.56
CA ARG A 50 15.62 -6.04 -4.77
C ARG A 50 14.79 -5.25 -5.78
N CYS A 51 14.99 -3.94 -5.88
CA CYS A 51 14.33 -3.13 -6.91
C CYS A 51 14.88 -3.43 -8.32
N ALA A 52 16.19 -3.67 -8.45
CA ALA A 52 16.79 -4.11 -9.71
C ALA A 52 16.25 -5.49 -10.12
N GLN A 53 16.25 -6.47 -9.20
CA GLN A 53 15.69 -7.80 -9.42
C GLN A 53 14.20 -7.78 -9.77
N LEU A 54 13.41 -6.89 -9.14
CA LEU A 54 12.01 -6.71 -9.51
C LEU A 54 11.86 -6.15 -10.93
N THR A 55 12.77 -5.26 -11.34
CA THR A 55 12.78 -4.72 -12.71
C THR A 55 13.06 -5.83 -13.73
N GLU A 56 14.06 -6.67 -13.46
CA GLU A 56 14.36 -7.87 -14.25
C GLU A 56 13.17 -8.84 -14.27
N ALA A 57 12.55 -9.12 -13.12
CA ALA A 57 11.39 -10.00 -13.05
C ALA A 57 10.20 -9.47 -13.85
N ARG A 58 9.96 -8.15 -13.83
CA ARG A 58 8.94 -7.50 -14.69
C ARG A 58 9.34 -7.55 -16.16
N ALA A 59 10.63 -7.53 -16.49
CA ALA A 59 11.13 -7.68 -17.86
C ALA A 59 11.02 -9.13 -18.36
N ALA A 60 11.11 -10.13 -17.47
CA ALA A 60 11.01 -11.54 -17.84
C ALA A 60 9.56 -12.08 -17.84
N PHE A 61 8.73 -11.67 -16.88
CA PHE A 61 7.42 -12.30 -16.65
C PHE A 61 6.24 -11.34 -16.87
N ALA A 62 5.25 -11.79 -17.64
CA ALA A 62 4.08 -10.98 -18.01
C ALA A 62 3.21 -10.57 -16.81
N TRP A 63 3.00 -11.48 -15.86
CA TRP A 63 2.13 -11.23 -14.70
C TRP A 63 2.60 -10.04 -13.85
N PRO A 64 3.82 -10.03 -13.27
CA PRO A 64 4.31 -8.86 -12.53
C PRO A 64 4.43 -7.61 -13.43
N ARG A 65 4.69 -7.75 -14.74
CA ARG A 65 4.74 -6.62 -15.68
C ARG A 65 3.41 -5.88 -15.77
N ALA A 66 2.29 -6.62 -15.83
CA ALA A 66 0.94 -6.06 -15.91
C ALA A 66 0.55 -5.25 -14.66
N GLY A 67 1.09 -5.65 -13.50
CA GLY A 67 0.86 -4.99 -12.21
C GLY A 67 1.42 -3.56 -12.09
N SER A 68 0.93 -2.85 -11.06
CA SER A 68 1.40 -1.50 -10.72
C SER A 68 2.80 -1.53 -10.10
N VAL A 69 3.77 -0.88 -10.74
CA VAL A 69 5.14 -0.75 -10.22
C VAL A 69 5.17 -0.09 -8.84
N THR A 70 4.29 0.87 -8.59
CA THR A 70 4.16 1.56 -7.30
C THR A 70 3.76 0.62 -6.19
N VAL A 71 2.83 -0.31 -6.45
CA VAL A 71 2.38 -1.31 -5.48
C VAL A 71 3.51 -2.27 -5.15
N GLN A 72 4.23 -2.75 -6.17
CA GLN A 72 5.32 -3.71 -6.03
C GLN A 72 6.52 -3.10 -5.29
N HIS A 73 6.98 -1.90 -5.68
CA HIS A 73 8.04 -1.19 -4.94
C HIS A 73 7.64 -0.88 -3.49
N LYS A 74 6.36 -0.54 -3.25
CA LYS A 74 5.91 -0.28 -1.89
C LYS A 74 5.87 -1.55 -1.05
N ALA A 75 5.60 -2.71 -1.63
CA ALA A 75 5.69 -4.00 -0.94
C ALA A 75 7.14 -4.28 -0.45
N LEU A 76 8.15 -4.01 -1.28
CA LEU A 76 9.56 -4.12 -0.88
C LEU A 76 9.91 -3.16 0.27
N LYS A 77 9.46 -1.90 0.20
CA LYS A 77 9.67 -0.93 1.29
C LYS A 77 8.97 -1.35 2.57
N ASP A 78 7.75 -1.88 2.48
CA ASP A 78 7.00 -2.35 3.64
C ASP A 78 7.69 -3.58 4.27
N PHE A 79 8.31 -4.46 3.48
CA PHE A 79 9.14 -5.56 4.00
C PHE A 79 10.39 -5.05 4.71
N GLY A 80 11.12 -4.11 4.10
CA GLY A 80 12.29 -3.49 4.74
C GLY A 80 11.94 -2.83 6.08
N GLN A 81 10.82 -2.11 6.15
CA GLN A 81 10.33 -1.54 7.41
C GLN A 81 9.98 -2.62 8.44
N ALA A 82 9.35 -3.72 8.03
CA ALA A 82 9.03 -4.81 8.96
C ALA A 82 10.28 -5.48 9.52
N MET A 83 11.33 -5.65 8.69
CA MET A 83 12.63 -6.13 9.16
C MET A 83 13.29 -5.14 10.12
N ALA A 84 13.29 -3.84 9.82
CA ALA A 84 13.82 -2.81 10.71
C ALA A 84 13.10 -2.81 12.07
N ASN A 85 11.77 -2.93 12.06
CA ASN A 85 10.97 -3.03 13.28
C ASN A 85 11.29 -4.29 14.10
N PHE A 86 11.53 -5.42 13.43
CA PHE A 86 11.94 -6.68 14.06
C PHE A 86 13.31 -6.57 14.73
N PHE A 87 14.32 -6.05 14.02
CA PHE A 87 15.64 -5.82 14.61
C PHE A 87 15.62 -4.78 15.72
N GLY A 88 14.71 -3.80 15.66
CA GLY A 88 14.45 -2.85 16.74
C GLY A 88 13.63 -3.41 17.91
N GLY A 89 13.28 -4.70 17.93
CA GLY A 89 12.57 -5.35 19.05
C GLY A 89 11.09 -4.97 19.20
N THR A 90 10.53 -4.20 18.27
CA THR A 90 9.15 -3.69 18.40
C THR A 90 8.09 -4.63 17.81
N HIS A 91 8.48 -5.51 16.89
CA HIS A 91 7.58 -6.38 16.15
C HIS A 91 8.19 -7.78 15.97
N GLN A 92 7.34 -8.76 15.71
CA GLN A 92 7.79 -10.10 15.33
C GLN A 92 8.40 -10.11 13.93
N ARG A 93 9.21 -11.14 13.65
CA ARG A 93 9.84 -11.34 12.33
C ARG A 93 8.77 -11.41 11.23
N PRO A 94 8.95 -10.72 10.09
CA PRO A 94 8.01 -10.83 8.98
C PRO A 94 7.98 -12.25 8.41
N THR A 95 6.78 -12.77 8.18
CA THR A 95 6.54 -14.13 7.68
C THR A 95 5.86 -14.15 6.31
N TRP A 96 5.70 -15.36 5.78
CA TRP A 96 5.03 -15.61 4.50
C TRP A 96 3.57 -15.15 4.53
N ARG A 97 3.14 -14.44 3.48
CA ARG A 97 1.77 -13.97 3.31
C ARG A 97 0.94 -14.93 2.47
N LYS A 98 -0.25 -15.25 2.97
CA LYS A 98 -1.25 -16.13 2.33
C LYS A 98 -2.39 -15.34 1.69
N ALA A 99 -2.89 -15.85 0.56
CA ALA A 99 -4.11 -15.35 -0.07
C ALA A 99 -5.33 -15.53 0.85
N GLY A 100 -6.31 -14.64 0.75
CA GLY A 100 -7.49 -14.60 1.63
C GLY A 100 -7.21 -14.10 3.06
N VAL A 101 -5.94 -14.11 3.50
CA VAL A 101 -5.53 -13.64 4.83
C VAL A 101 -4.86 -12.27 4.76
N HIS A 102 -3.92 -12.10 3.83
CA HIS A 102 -3.10 -10.89 3.70
C HIS A 102 -3.47 -10.11 2.43
N GLU A 103 -4.70 -9.63 2.40
CA GLU A 103 -5.29 -8.98 1.23
C GLU A 103 -5.21 -7.46 1.34
N GLY A 104 -4.04 -6.90 1.08
CA GLY A 104 -3.90 -5.45 1.01
C GLY A 104 -2.69 -4.98 0.21
N PHE A 105 -2.83 -3.77 -0.31
CA PHE A 105 -1.78 -3.08 -1.05
C PHE A 105 -1.75 -1.61 -0.65
N ARG A 106 -0.62 -0.94 -0.89
CA ARG A 106 -0.44 0.47 -0.59
C ARG A 106 0.06 1.20 -1.82
N ILE A 107 -0.54 2.35 -2.09
CA ILE A 107 -0.14 3.23 -3.18
C ILE A 107 0.37 4.53 -2.58
N VAL A 108 1.60 4.88 -2.98
CA VAL A 108 2.31 6.09 -2.57
C VAL A 108 2.69 6.90 -3.81
N GLY A 109 3.02 8.17 -3.64
CA GLY A 109 3.49 9.03 -4.72
C GLY A 109 2.78 10.37 -4.72
N ARG A 110 3.06 11.18 -5.73
CA ARG A 110 2.48 12.51 -5.89
C ARG A 110 1.00 12.38 -6.27
N ARG A 111 0.13 12.96 -5.44
CA ARG A 111 -1.30 13.09 -5.75
C ARG A 111 -1.48 13.82 -7.09
N GLY A 112 -2.49 13.43 -7.87
CA GLY A 112 -2.72 13.90 -9.24
C GLY A 112 -1.94 13.13 -10.31
N ARG A 113 -0.74 12.60 -9.98
CA ARG A 113 0.07 11.78 -10.89
C ARG A 113 -0.07 10.27 -10.65
N GLN A 114 0.23 9.79 -9.45
CA GLN A 114 0.16 8.35 -9.15
C GLN A 114 -1.21 7.91 -8.63
N TRP A 115 -1.92 8.81 -7.95
CA TRP A 115 -3.24 8.55 -7.39
C TRP A 115 -3.96 9.87 -7.17
N ASP A 116 -5.28 9.82 -7.00
CA ASP A 116 -6.04 11.01 -6.64
C ASP A 116 -7.31 10.63 -5.87
N VAL A 117 -7.92 11.59 -5.21
CA VAL A 117 -9.19 11.46 -4.51
C VAL A 117 -10.04 12.66 -4.86
N ARG A 118 -11.29 12.42 -5.25
CA ARG A 118 -12.28 13.47 -5.47
C ARG A 118 -13.55 13.17 -4.71
N ARG A 119 -14.22 14.23 -4.27
CA ARG A 119 -15.55 14.13 -3.66
C ARG A 119 -16.58 14.33 -4.76
N LEU A 120 -17.53 13.41 -4.88
CA LEU A 120 -18.63 13.51 -5.84
C LEU A 120 -19.90 14.07 -5.19
N SER A 121 -20.14 13.73 -3.92
CA SER A 121 -21.30 14.19 -3.16
C SER A 121 -21.00 14.21 -1.67
N ARG A 122 -22.01 14.56 -0.86
CA ARG A 122 -21.90 14.52 0.61
C ARG A 122 -21.49 13.14 1.13
N LYS A 123 -21.99 12.06 0.51
CA LYS A 123 -21.81 10.66 0.97
C LYS A 123 -20.93 9.81 0.05
N THR A 124 -20.45 10.34 -1.08
CA THR A 124 -19.71 9.56 -2.09
C THR A 124 -18.43 10.29 -2.53
N GLY A 125 -17.33 9.55 -2.60
CA GLY A 125 -16.11 9.97 -3.27
C GLY A 125 -15.56 8.89 -4.18
N GLU A 126 -14.49 9.24 -4.88
CA GLU A 126 -13.75 8.33 -5.73
C GLU A 126 -12.26 8.45 -5.46
N VAL A 127 -11.57 7.31 -5.53
CA VAL A 127 -10.12 7.23 -5.48
C VAL A 127 -9.60 6.67 -6.80
N ARG A 128 -8.60 7.31 -7.40
CA ARG A 128 -7.93 6.81 -8.60
C ARG A 128 -6.89 5.76 -8.21
N VAL A 129 -7.11 4.54 -8.68
CA VAL A 129 -6.22 3.40 -8.49
C VAL A 129 -5.51 3.10 -9.82
N PRO A 130 -4.17 3.08 -9.89
CA PRO A 130 -3.44 2.72 -11.11
C PRO A 130 -3.90 1.39 -11.69
N LYS A 131 -4.03 1.33 -13.02
CA LYS A 131 -4.50 0.15 -13.77
C LYS A 131 -5.96 -0.29 -13.51
N VAL A 132 -6.65 0.34 -12.56
CA VAL A 132 -8.05 0.03 -12.21
C VAL A 132 -8.99 1.21 -12.52
N GLY A 133 -8.50 2.45 -12.46
CA GLY A 133 -9.30 3.65 -12.71
C GLY A 133 -9.89 4.27 -11.45
N TRP A 134 -10.97 5.02 -11.59
CA TRP A 134 -11.68 5.65 -10.47
C TRP A 134 -12.60 4.64 -9.79
N VAL A 135 -12.35 4.39 -8.50
CA VAL A 135 -13.14 3.47 -7.68
C VAL A 135 -13.93 4.28 -6.65
N ARG A 136 -15.25 4.08 -6.61
CA ARG A 136 -16.13 4.76 -5.66
C ARG A 136 -15.95 4.25 -4.26
N PHE A 137 -16.20 5.13 -3.29
CA PHE A 137 -16.26 4.77 -1.89
C PHE A 137 -17.28 5.63 -1.14
N ARG A 138 -17.81 5.07 -0.06
CA ARG A 138 -18.70 5.80 0.86
C ARG A 138 -17.88 6.79 1.68
N TRP A 139 -18.16 8.08 1.51
CA TRP A 139 -17.55 9.18 2.26
C TRP A 139 -18.17 9.27 3.65
N SER A 140 -17.72 8.42 4.57
CA SER A 140 -18.25 8.35 5.94
C SER A 140 -17.64 9.35 6.91
N ARG A 141 -16.48 9.94 6.58
CA ARG A 141 -15.69 10.83 7.45
C ARG A 141 -14.93 11.87 6.62
N PRO A 142 -14.59 13.04 7.16
CA PRO A 142 -13.72 13.99 6.47
C PRO A 142 -12.36 13.39 6.11
N ILE A 143 -11.89 13.67 4.91
CA ILE A 143 -10.53 13.35 4.47
C ILE A 143 -9.77 14.68 4.48
N SER A 144 -8.77 14.83 5.33
CA SER A 144 -7.98 16.07 5.39
C SER A 144 -7.18 16.30 4.10
N GLY A 145 -6.80 17.54 3.80
CA GLY A 145 -6.05 17.88 2.59
C GLY A 145 -4.66 17.22 2.50
N GLY A 146 -4.06 16.87 3.63
CA GLY A 146 -2.68 16.34 3.75
C GLY A 146 -2.49 14.85 3.45
N VAL A 147 -3.36 14.21 2.67
CA VAL A 147 -3.18 12.79 2.31
C VAL A 147 -1.98 12.62 1.38
N LYS A 148 -1.07 11.72 1.74
CA LYS A 148 0.12 11.38 0.91
C LYS A 148 0.06 9.99 0.27
N SER A 149 -0.79 9.12 0.78
CA SER A 149 -0.94 7.76 0.27
C SER A 149 -2.26 7.16 0.69
N PHE A 150 -2.61 6.03 0.08
CA PHE A 150 -3.74 5.22 0.52
C PHE A 150 -3.40 3.74 0.55
N ARG A 151 -4.20 2.98 1.30
CA ARG A 151 -4.13 1.53 1.39
C ARG A 151 -5.48 0.93 1.01
N GLY A 152 -5.47 -0.03 0.09
CA GLY A 152 -6.61 -0.91 -0.16
C GLY A 152 -6.50 -2.18 0.69
N ILE A 153 -7.59 -2.61 1.32
CA ILE A 153 -7.66 -3.85 2.11
C ILE A 153 -8.97 -4.57 1.76
N ARG A 154 -8.92 -5.91 1.71
CA ARG A 154 -10.08 -6.79 1.81
C ARG A 154 -10.12 -7.41 3.20
N ASP A 155 -11.23 -7.29 3.90
CA ASP A 155 -11.42 -7.97 5.19
C ASP A 155 -11.78 -9.45 5.00
N ARG A 156 -11.85 -10.21 6.11
CA ARG A 156 -12.20 -11.64 6.08
C ARG A 156 -13.63 -11.91 5.58
N ALA A 157 -14.52 -10.94 5.70
CA ALA A 157 -15.88 -11.02 5.15
C ALA A 157 -15.94 -10.65 3.66
N GLY A 158 -14.78 -10.49 3.01
CA GLY A 158 -14.66 -10.15 1.60
C GLY A 158 -14.89 -8.67 1.29
N ARG A 159 -15.21 -7.83 2.27
CA ARG A 159 -15.52 -6.41 2.07
C ARG A 159 -14.26 -5.60 1.86
N ARG A 160 -14.32 -4.70 0.89
CA ARG A 160 -13.18 -3.85 0.53
C ARG A 160 -13.24 -2.47 1.14
N HIS A 161 -12.08 -2.00 1.57
CA HIS A 161 -11.91 -0.72 2.22
C HIS A 161 -10.69 0.02 1.68
N VAL A 162 -10.78 1.34 1.63
CA VAL A 162 -9.63 2.23 1.44
C VAL A 162 -9.36 3.01 2.73
N SER A 163 -8.09 3.17 3.07
CA SER A 163 -7.63 4.04 4.14
C SER A 163 -6.63 5.05 3.61
N PHE A 164 -6.81 6.32 3.97
CA PHE A 164 -5.92 7.40 3.59
C PHE A 164 -4.92 7.66 4.71
N ALA A 165 -3.64 7.67 4.38
CA ALA A 165 -2.59 8.03 5.32
C ALA A 165 -2.30 9.53 5.21
N GLN A 166 -2.48 10.19 6.34
CA GLN A 166 -2.24 11.62 6.52
C GLN A 166 -0.87 11.79 7.18
N VAL A 167 -0.21 12.92 6.89
CA VAL A 167 0.76 13.45 7.85
C VAL A 167 -0.07 14.15 8.92
N SER A 168 0.13 13.79 10.18
CA SER A 168 -0.20 14.71 11.27
C SER A 168 0.68 15.92 11.03
N GLY A 169 0.14 16.97 10.40
CA GLY A 169 0.79 18.27 10.47
C GLY A 169 0.91 18.59 11.96
N ASN A 170 2.04 19.17 12.37
CA ASN A 170 2.10 19.90 13.62
C ASN A 170 0.79 20.69 13.74
N ARG A 171 0.12 20.54 14.88
CA ARG A 171 -0.98 21.42 15.24
C ARG A 171 -0.40 22.84 15.12
N GLU A 172 -0.85 23.57 14.10
CA GLU A 172 -0.54 24.99 13.98
C GLU A 172 -0.97 25.62 15.31
N PRO A 173 -0.08 26.32 16.04
CA PRO A 173 -0.48 26.93 17.30
C PRO A 173 -1.65 27.87 16.97
N GLN A 174 -2.77 27.60 17.63
CA GLN A 174 -3.96 28.42 17.56
C GLN A 174 -3.54 29.83 18.00
N PRO A 175 -3.79 30.90 17.22
CA PRO A 175 -3.44 32.24 17.68
C PRO A 175 -4.19 32.50 18.98
N ASP A 176 -3.43 32.84 20.01
CA ASP A 176 -3.94 33.18 21.33
C ASP A 176 -4.88 34.38 21.18
N LEU A 177 -6.19 34.12 21.18
CA LEU A 177 -7.20 35.15 21.38
C LEU A 177 -7.16 35.52 22.87
N HIS A 178 -6.23 36.39 23.23
CA HIS A 178 -6.36 37.15 24.47
C HIS A 178 -7.40 38.27 24.25
N PRO A 179 -8.46 38.35 25.06
CA PRO A 179 -9.30 39.53 25.08
C PRO A 179 -8.57 40.67 25.80
N ALA A 180 -8.65 41.87 25.22
CA ALA A 180 -8.44 43.14 25.92
C ALA A 180 -9.79 43.62 26.49
#